data_AF-A0A0M2XWW1-F1
#
_entry.id   AF-A0A0M2XWW1-F1
#
_cell.length_a   1.000
_cell.length_b   1.000
_cell.length_c   1.000
_cell.angle_alpha   90.00
_cell.angle_beta   90.00
_cell.angle_gamma   90.00
#
_symmetry.space_group_name_H-M   'P 1'
#
loop_
_entity.id
_entity.type
_entity.pdbx_description
1 polymer ?
#
loop_
_entity_poly.entity_id
_entity_poly.type
_entity_poly.pdbx_seq_one_letter_code
_entity_poly.pdbx_strand_id
1 'polypeptide(L)' 'MKITLPEHIIPMLETAKEECLAIMGLYHKYDVDIDGITVTLTPKLGYEESFQDAFALGWYMREYNSY' A
#
# COMPACT_ATOMS: atom_id res chain seq x y z
N MET A 1 1.55 4.48 10.38
CA MET A 1 2.79 4.59 9.57
C MET A 1 2.61 5.51 8.35
N LYS A 2 3.64 6.26 7.94
CA LYS A 2 3.62 7.15 6.77
C LYS A 2 4.72 6.74 5.78
N ILE A 3 4.38 6.60 4.51
CA ILE A 3 5.29 6.18 3.44
C ILE A 3 5.21 7.20 2.30
N THR A 4 6.34 7.51 1.69
CA THR A 4 6.39 8.34 0.47
C THR A 4 6.67 7.42 -0.72
N LEU A 5 5.79 7.46 -1.70
CA LEU A 5 5.89 6.69 -2.94
C LEU A 5 6.19 7.64 -4.11
N PRO A 6 6.74 7.15 -5.23
CA PRO A 6 6.80 7.92 -6.46
C PRO A 6 5.40 8.25 -6.99
N GLU A 7 5.23 9.36 -7.73
CA GLU A 7 3.92 9.81 -8.21
C GLU A 7 3.27 8.84 -9.21
N HIS A 8 4.08 8.22 -10.08
CA HIS A 8 3.60 7.27 -11.10
C HIS A 8 3.12 5.94 -10.51
N ILE A 9 3.40 5.70 -9.24
CA ILE A 9 3.10 4.45 -8.54
C ILE A 9 1.69 4.48 -7.92
N ILE A 10 1.17 5.65 -7.58
CA ILE A 10 -0.15 5.81 -6.94
C ILE A 10 -1.29 5.19 -7.77
N PRO A 11 -1.40 5.42 -9.10
CA PRO A 11 -2.45 4.79 -9.90
C PRO A 11 -2.36 3.26 -9.91
N MET A 12 -1.15 2.70 -9.85
CA MET A 12 -0.94 1.24 -9.83
C MET A 12 -1.40 0.62 -8.51
N LEU A 13 -1.38 1.38 -7.41
CA LEU A 13 -1.89 0.91 -6.11
C LEU A 13 -3.39 0.60 -6.19
N GLU A 14 -4.15 1.50 -6.83
CA GLU A 14 -5.60 1.36 -6.98
C GLU A 14 -5.95 0.19 -7.90
N THR A 15 -5.19 -0.03 -8.99
CA THR A 15 -5.37 -1.23 -9.83
C THR A 15 -5.00 -2.51 -9.08
N ALA A 16 -3.86 -2.53 -8.39
CA ALA A 16 -3.40 -3.70 -7.65
C ALA A 16 -4.31 -4.06 -6.47
N LYS A 17 -5.05 -3.10 -5.91
CA LYS A 17 -6.07 -3.35 -4.89
C LYS A 17 -7.19 -4.26 -5.40
N GLU A 18 -7.49 -4.25 -6.69
CA GLU A 18 -8.53 -5.10 -7.29
C GLU A 18 -8.00 -6.48 -7.72
N GLU A 19 -6.71 -6.57 -8.07
CA GLU A 19 -6.12 -7.75 -8.70
C GLU A 19 -5.19 -8.56 -7.79
N CYS A 20 -4.62 -7.95 -6.74
CA CYS A 20 -3.58 -8.54 -5.92
C CYS A 20 -4.05 -8.83 -4.49
N LEU A 21 -4.12 -10.13 -4.13
CA LEU A 21 -4.51 -10.59 -2.80
C LEU A 21 -3.68 -9.99 -1.65
N ALA A 22 -2.39 -9.72 -1.89
CA ALA A 22 -1.52 -9.15 -0.87
C ALA A 22 -1.86 -7.67 -0.60
N ILE A 23 -2.13 -6.90 -1.67
CA ILE A 23 -2.57 -5.51 -1.54
C ILE A 23 -3.97 -5.47 -0.91
N MET A 24 -4.89 -6.33 -1.33
CA MET A 24 -6.19 -6.47 -0.67
C MET A 24 -6.07 -6.73 0.83
N GLY A 25 -5.17 -7.64 1.24
CA GLY A 25 -4.91 -7.93 2.65
C GLY A 25 -4.39 -6.72 3.41
N LEU A 26 -3.59 -5.87 2.77
CA LEU A 26 -3.14 -4.60 3.34
C LEU A 26 -4.31 -3.62 3.55
N TYR A 27 -5.17 -3.42 2.57
CA TYR A 27 -6.39 -2.60 2.72
C TYR A 27 -7.40 -3.19 3.73
N HIS A 28 -7.30 -4.48 4.05
CA HIS A 28 -8.10 -5.08 5.11
C HIS A 28 -7.60 -4.66 6.50
N LYS A 29 -6.28 -4.71 6.71
CA LYS A 29 -5.64 -4.38 8.00
C LYS A 29 -5.54 -2.88 8.28
N TYR A 30 -5.42 -2.06 7.24
CA TYR A 30 -5.15 -0.62 7.36
C TYR A 30 -6.23 0.22 6.68
N ASP A 31 -6.51 1.37 7.26
CA ASP A 31 -7.07 2.51 6.54
C ASP A 31 -5.92 3.17 5.77
N VAL A 32 -6.09 3.25 4.45
CA VAL A 32 -5.10 3.78 3.51
C VAL A 32 -5.57 5.15 3.04
N ASP A 33 -4.80 6.17 3.34
CA ASP A 33 -5.04 7.54 2.89
C ASP A 33 -3.91 7.99 1.96
N ILE A 34 -4.28 8.54 0.80
CA ILE A 34 -3.36 8.89 -0.27
C ILE A 34 -3.43 10.40 -0.50
N ASP A 35 -2.33 11.09 -0.20
CA ASP A 35 -2.17 12.53 -0.38
C ASP A 35 -1.00 12.82 -1.33
N GLY A 36 -1.32 12.98 -2.61
CA GLY A 36 -0.34 13.13 -3.69
C GLY A 36 0.59 11.92 -3.76
N ILE A 37 1.85 12.12 -3.41
CA ILE A 37 2.90 11.08 -3.40
C ILE A 37 3.05 10.38 -2.05
N THR A 38 2.20 10.72 -1.08
CA THR A 38 2.28 10.20 0.29
C THR A 38 1.16 9.21 0.52
N VAL A 39 1.49 8.07 1.12
CA VAL A 39 0.53 7.08 1.60
C VAL A 39 0.64 6.96 3.11
N THR A 40 -0.48 7.21 3.80
CA THR A 40 -0.61 7.02 5.24
C THR A 40 -1.38 5.73 5.50
N LEU A 41 -0.77 4.82 6.27
CA LEU A 41 -1.37 3.57 6.69
C LEU A 41 -1.69 3.66 8.19
N THR A 42 -2.97 3.57 8.52
CA THR A 42 -3.45 3.56 9.90
C THR A 42 -4.04 2.20 10.21
N PRO A 43 -3.49 1.42 11.17
CA PRO A 43 -4.07 0.12 11.51
C PRO A 43 -5.51 0.27 11.96
N LYS A 44 -6.40 -0.57 11.44
CA LYS A 44 -7.78 -0.65 11.91
C LYS A 44 -7.82 -1.28 13.31
N LEU A 45 -8.94 -1.08 14.01
CA LEU A 45 -9.14 -1.64 15.34
C LEU A 45 -8.92 -3.17 15.35
N GLY A 46 -8.06 -3.64 16.24
CA GLY A 46 -7.73 -5.06 16.37
C GLY A 46 -6.58 -5.54 15.47
N TYR A 47 -5.99 -4.66 14.65
CA TYR A 47 -4.79 -4.93 13.88
C TYR A 47 -3.59 -4.17 14.46
N GLU A 48 -2.43 -4.81 14.44
CA GLU A 48 -1.16 -4.19 14.85
C GLU A 48 -0.43 -3.59 13.66
N GLU A 49 0.31 -2.50 13.90
CA GLU A 49 1.19 -1.93 12.89
C GLU A 49 2.38 -2.87 12.64
N SER A 50 2.63 -3.19 11.37
CA SER A 50 3.78 -3.99 10.95
C SER A 50 4.57 -3.30 9.85
N PHE A 51 5.86 -3.09 10.11
CA PHE A 51 6.81 -2.60 9.12
C PHE A 51 6.94 -3.53 7.90
N GLN A 52 6.65 -4.82 8.07
CA GLN A 52 6.68 -5.79 6.96
C GLN A 52 5.55 -5.53 5.96
N ASP A 53 4.39 -5.07 6.43
CA ASP A 53 3.26 -4.73 5.56
C ASP A 53 3.60 -3.50 4.68
N ALA A 54 4.28 -2.48 5.24
CA ALA A 54 4.82 -1.36 4.45
C ALA A 54 5.86 -1.80 3.42
N PHE A 55 6.76 -2.70 3.82
CA PHE A 55 7.80 -3.20 2.91
C PHE A 55 7.20 -4.03 1.77
N ALA A 56 6.19 -4.85 2.08
CA ALA A 56 5.44 -5.59 1.07
C ALA A 56 4.80 -4.64 0.06
N LEU A 57 4.16 -3.55 0.53
CA LEU A 57 3.61 -2.51 -0.34
C LEU A 57 4.69 -1.97 -1.31
N GLY A 58 5.85 -1.54 -0.78
CA GLY A 58 6.94 -1.03 -1.61
C GLY A 58 7.49 -2.06 -2.60
N TRP A 59 7.58 -3.33 -2.21
CA TRP A 59 8.05 -4.42 -3.07
C TRP A 59 7.08 -4.72 -4.21
N TYR A 60 5.78 -4.84 -3.93
CA TYR A 60 4.76 -5.11 -4.95
C TYR A 60 4.71 -4.02 -6.02
N MET A 61 4.92 -2.77 -5.60
CA MET A 61 4.90 -1.65 -6.53
C MET A 61 6.13 -1.61 -7.44
N ARG A 62 7.27 -2.13 -6.99
CA ARG A 62 8.44 -2.33 -7.87
C ARG A 62 8.16 -3.37 -8.96
N GLU A 63 7.51 -4.48 -8.60
CA GLU A 63 7.17 -5.55 -9.55
C GLU A 63 6.14 -5.09 -10.59
N TYR A 64 5.13 -4.31 -10.18
CA TYR A 64 4.15 -3.74 -11.12
C TYR A 64 4.78 -2.71 -12.07
N ASN A 65 5.80 -1.95 -11.64
CA ASN A 65 6.57 -1.02 -12.49
C ASN A 65 7.43 -1.68 -13.56
N SER A 66 7.58 -3.01 -13.52
CA SER A 66 8.44 -3.76 -14.45
C SER A 66 7.68 -4.28 -15.69
N TYR A 67 6.39 -3.89 -15.82
CA TYR A 67 5.52 -4.13 -16.97
C TYR A 67 5.13 -2.81 -17.64
#